data_AF-A0A923HNV2-F1
#
_entry.id   AF-A0A923HNV2-F1
#
_cell.length_a   1.000
_cell.length_b   1.000
_cell.length_c   1.000
_cell.angle_alpha   90.00
_cell.angle_beta   90.00
_cell.angle_gamma   90.00
#
_symmetry.space_group_name_H-M   'P 1'
#
loop_
_entity.id
_entity.type
_entity.pdbx_description
1 polymer ?
#
loop_
_entity_poly.entity_id
_entity_poly.type
_entity_poly.pdbx_seq_one_letter_code
_entity_poly.pdbx_strand_id
1 'polypeptide(L)'
;MKTTFKLKLLVLALALISLMMIFSNDVLPNVAKLTVLTYTLGGLMVLAACLFAVIVIKANINQIVLNHGGLDTAWLWFGRNPKGLEQAQSNKE
;
A
#
# COMPACT_ATOMS: atom_id res chain seq x y z
N MET A 1 1.04 -16.29 14.19
CA MET A 1 1.61 -15.31 13.24
C MET A 1 0.82 -14.01 13.12
N LYS A 2 -0.53 -14.03 13.12
CA LYS A 2 -1.36 -12.82 12.98
C LYS A 2 -1.24 -11.84 14.17
N THR A 3 -1.08 -12.35 15.40
CA THR A 3 -0.97 -11.54 16.62
C THR A 3 0.33 -10.75 16.69
N THR A 4 1.45 -11.36 16.31
CA THR A 4 2.76 -10.69 16.30
C THR A 4 2.82 -9.60 15.23
N PHE A 5 2.16 -9.78 14.08
CA PHE A 5 2.04 -8.75 13.05
C PHE A 5 1.26 -7.52 13.53
N LYS A 6 0.09 -7.73 14.15
CA LYS A 6 -0.72 -6.65 14.73
C LYS A 6 0.05 -5.87 15.80
N LEU A 7 0.78 -6.58 16.66
CA LEU A 7 1.60 -5.97 17.72
C LEU A 7 2.71 -5.09 17.11
N LYS A 8 3.44 -5.61 16.11
CA LYS A 8 4.49 -4.85 15.40
C LYS A 8 3.91 -3.60 14.73
N LEU A 9 2.73 -3.71 14.12
CA LEU A 9 2.05 -2.57 13.50
C LEU A 9 1.70 -1.48 14.52
N LEU A 10 1.20 -1.88 15.70
CA LEU A 10 0.86 -0.95 16.78
C LEU A 10 2.12 -0.24 17.32
N VAL A 11 3.20 -0.99 17.56
CA VAL A 11 4.48 -0.42 17.98
C VAL A 11 5.03 0.57 16.95
N LEU A 12 4.96 0.22 15.66
CA LEU A 12 5.38 1.11 14.58
C LEU A 12 4.54 2.40 14.54
N ALA A 13 3.22 2.28 14.65
CA ALA A 13 2.34 3.45 14.69
C ALA A 13 2.66 4.37 15.88
N LEU A 14 2.89 3.79 17.07
CA LEU A 14 3.26 4.53 18.26
C LEU A 14 4.61 5.25 18.08
N ALA A 15 5.60 4.57 17.49
CA ALA A 15 6.91 5.14 17.22
C ALA A 15 6.84 6.32 16.22
N LEU A 16 6.04 6.19 15.16
CA LEU A 16 5.85 7.26 14.17
C LEU A 16 5.17 8.49 14.79
N ILE A 17 4.14 8.28 15.61
CA ILE A 17 3.44 9.39 16.30
C ILE A 17 4.39 10.08 17.28
N SER A 18 5.18 9.32 18.04
CA SER A 18 6.16 9.86 18.98
C SER A 18 7.22 10.71 18.25
N LEU A 19 7.75 10.20 17.14
CA LEU A 19 8.73 10.92 16.32
C LEU A 19 8.17 12.23 15.77
N MET A 20 6.95 12.20 15.21
CA MET A 20 6.28 13.40 14.70
C MET A 20 6.05 14.45 15.80
N MET A 21 5.71 14.03 17.02
CA MET A 21 5.53 14.95 18.16
C MET A 21 6.85 15.61 18.58
N ILE A 22 7.96 14.87 18.59
CA ILE A 22 9.29 15.43 18.89
C ILE A 22 9.64 16.50 17.85
N PHE A 23 9.54 16.18 16.55
CA PHE A 23 9.81 17.14 15.48
C PHE A 23 8.91 18.37 15.55
N SER A 24 7.62 18.18 15.84
CA SER A 24 6.68 19.29 15.90
C SER A 24 6.97 20.25 17.06
N ASN A 25 7.54 19.76 18.15
CA ASN A 25 7.92 20.61 19.29
C ASN A 25 9.07 21.56 18.93
N ASP A 26 10.01 21.12 18.08
CA ASP A 26 11.12 21.96 17.60
C ASP A 26 10.67 22.95 16.52
N VAL A 27 9.81 22.53 15.59
CA VAL A 27 9.36 23.36 14.46
C VAL A 27 8.31 24.40 14.88
N LEU A 28 7.46 24.04 15.83
CA LEU A 28 6.28 24.82 16.21
C LEU A 28 6.14 24.96 17.74
N PRO A 29 7.06 25.68 18.41
CA PRO A 29 7.11 25.74 19.87
C PRO A 29 5.91 26.48 20.50
N ASN A 30 5.18 27.29 19.74
CA ASN A 30 4.18 28.22 20.26
C ASN A 30 2.72 27.84 19.95
N VAL A 31 2.48 26.65 19.40
CA VAL A 31 1.12 26.12 19.15
C VAL A 31 0.72 25.10 20.19
N ALA A 32 -0.57 25.06 20.48
CA ALA A 32 -1.15 24.08 21.37
C ALA A 32 -0.86 22.65 20.87
N LYS A 33 -0.32 21.81 21.75
CA LYS A 33 0.03 20.40 21.45
C LYS A 33 -1.17 19.60 20.93
N LEU A 34 -2.39 19.94 21.37
CA LEU A 34 -3.61 19.31 20.90
C LEU A 34 -3.86 19.58 19.42
N THR A 35 -3.64 20.81 18.96
CA THR A 35 -3.75 21.19 17.55
C THR A 35 -2.77 20.40 16.70
N VAL A 36 -1.50 20.34 17.11
CA VAL A 36 -0.45 19.57 16.46
C VAL A 36 -0.84 18.09 16.34
N LEU A 37 -1.35 17.49 17.43
CA LEU A 37 -1.80 16.10 17.42
C LEU A 37 -2.95 15.87 16.41
N THR A 38 -3.94 16.75 16.36
CA THR A 38 -5.07 16.62 15.42
C THR A 38 -4.63 16.72 13.96
N TYR A 39 -3.74 17.66 13.63
CA TYR A 39 -3.19 17.78 12.27
C TYR A 39 -2.30 16.59 11.90
N THR A 40 -1.52 16.08 12.85
CA THR A 40 -0.67 14.91 12.64
C THR A 40 -1.53 13.68 12.34
N LEU A 41 -2.58 13.45 13.13
CA LEU A 41 -3.51 12.35 12.91
C LEU A 41 -4.27 12.49 11.59
N GLY A 42 -4.73 13.71 11.27
CA GLY A 42 -5.37 14.02 10.00
C GLY A 42 -4.46 13.75 8.80
N GLY A 43 -3.21 14.20 8.85
CA GLY A 43 -2.20 13.94 7.82
C GLY A 43 -1.93 12.44 7.64
N LEU A 44 -1.86 11.69 8.74
CA LEU A 44 -1.64 10.24 8.72
C LEU A 44 -2.84 9.50 8.08
N MET A 45 -4.07 9.95 8.35
CA MET A 45 -5.28 9.44 7.70
C MET A 45 -5.30 9.74 6.19
N VAL A 46 -4.93 10.96 5.79
CA VAL A 46 -4.83 11.32 4.36
C VAL A 46 -3.77 10.47 3.66
N LEU A 47 -2.60 10.28 4.27
CA LEU A 47 -1.55 9.42 3.74
C LEU A 47 -2.03 7.97 3.59
N ALA A 48 -2.67 7.42 4.62
CA ALA A 48 -3.23 6.07 4.58
C ALA A 48 -4.27 5.92 3.46
N ALA A 49 -5.15 6.91 3.28
CA ALA A 49 -6.14 6.92 2.20
C ALA A 49 -5.48 6.97 0.82
N CYS A 50 -4.44 7.80 0.64
CA CYS A 50 -3.69 7.86 -0.62
C CYS A 50 -3.00 6.53 -0.95
N LEU A 51 -2.33 5.91 0.02
CA LEU A 51 -1.70 4.61 -0.14
C LEU A 51 -2.73 3.53 -0.49
N PHE A 52 -3.88 3.54 0.19
CA PHE A 52 -4.96 2.61 -0.10
C PHE A 52 -5.51 2.80 -1.52
N ALA A 53 -5.72 4.04 -1.96
CA ALA A 53 -6.16 4.35 -3.32
C ALA A 53 -5.16 3.82 -4.36
N VAL A 54 -3.86 4.01 -4.15
CA VAL A 54 -2.81 3.47 -5.03
C VAL A 54 -2.86 1.95 -5.10
N ILE A 55 -3.03 1.27 -3.96
CA ILE A 55 -3.16 -0.20 -3.92
C ILE A 55 -4.37 -0.66 -4.74
N VAL A 56 -5.52 -0.01 -4.55
CA VAL A 56 -6.76 -0.34 -5.26
C VAL A 56 -6.59 -0.11 -6.77
N ILE A 57 -6.03 1.03 -7.17
CA ILE A 57 -5.78 1.34 -8.59
C ILE A 57 -4.85 0.30 -9.20
N LYS A 58 -3.73 -0.03 -8.54
CA LYS A 58 -2.78 -1.04 -9.01
C LYS A 58 -3.44 -2.42 -9.13
N ALA A 59 -4.25 -2.81 -8.15
CA ALA A 59 -4.97 -4.08 -8.17
C ALA A 59 -5.95 -4.16 -9.36
N ASN A 60 -6.68 -3.08 -9.64
CA ASN A 60 -7.59 -3.00 -10.79
C ASN A 60 -6.82 -3.06 -12.11
N ILE A 61 -5.72 -2.31 -12.25
CA ILE A 61 -4.87 -2.38 -13.45
C ILE A 61 -4.35 -3.80 -13.64
N ASN A 62 -3.88 -4.46 -12.58
CA ASN A 62 -3.39 -5.83 -12.67
C ASN A 62 -4.50 -6.80 -13.11
N GLN A 63 -5.73 -6.62 -12.59
CA GLN A 63 -6.88 -7.40 -13.03
C GLN A 63 -7.22 -7.16 -14.51
N ILE A 64 -7.16 -5.91 -14.98
CA ILE A 64 -7.35 -5.58 -16.40
C ILE A 64 -6.28 -6.28 -17.25
N VAL A 65 -5.01 -6.19 -16.85
CA VAL A 65 -3.89 -6.84 -17.54
C VAL A 65 -4.10 -8.35 -17.61
N LEU A 66 -4.45 -9.00 -16.50
CA LEU A 66 -4.74 -10.44 -16.45
C LEU A 66 -5.92 -10.83 -17.35
N ASN A 67 -6.96 -10.01 -17.43
CA ASN A 67 -8.12 -10.26 -18.30
C ASN A 67 -7.80 -10.11 -19.80
N HIS A 68 -6.80 -9.30 -20.16
CA HIS A 68 -6.34 -9.10 -21.53
C HIS A 68 -5.15 -10.01 -21.90
N GLY A 69 -4.83 -11.00 -21.06
CA GLY A 69 -3.79 -11.98 -21.33
C GLY A 69 -2.36 -11.50 -21.04
N GLY A 70 -2.21 -10.43 -20.26
CA GLY A 70 -0.94 -10.08 -19.67
C GLY A 70 -0.48 -11.15 -18.69
N LEU A 71 0.74 -11.64 -18.90
CA LEU A 71 1.38 -12.68 -18.10
C LEU A 71 1.99 -12.05 -16.85
N ASP A 72 1.47 -12.39 -15.67
CA ASP A 72 2.22 -12.21 -14.42
C ASP A 72 3.15 -13.42 -14.22
N THR A 73 4.36 -13.22 -13.72
CA THR A 73 5.33 -14.30 -13.42
C THR A 73 4.75 -15.33 -12.44
N ALA A 74 3.77 -14.93 -11.63
CA ALA A 74 3.00 -15.81 -10.76
C ALA A 74 2.27 -16.93 -11.53
N TRP A 75 1.94 -16.71 -12.81
CA TRP A 75 1.27 -17.69 -13.66
C TRP A 75 2.09 -18.97 -13.89
N LEU A 76 3.43 -18.89 -13.88
CA LEU A 76 4.33 -20.05 -14.00
C LEU A 76 4.15 -21.10 -12.88
N TRP A 77 3.50 -20.70 -11.79
CA TRP A 77 3.25 -21.56 -10.62
C TRP A 77 1.85 -22.20 -10.63
N PHE A 78 1.02 -21.91 -11.64
CA PHE A 78 -0.33 -22.49 -11.78
C PHE A 78 -0.42 -23.32 -13.07
N GLY A 79 -0.87 -24.58 -12.97
CA GLY A 79 -0.90 -25.55 -14.08
C GLY A 79 -1.95 -25.29 -15.18
N ARG A 80 -2.38 -24.04 -15.38
CA ARG A 80 -3.38 -23.68 -16.40
C ARG A 80 -2.88 -22.53 -17.25
N ASN A 81 -2.57 -22.75 -18.53
CA ASN A 81 -2.87 -21.83 -19.65
C ASN A 81 -3.35 -20.39 -19.31
N PRO A 82 -2.58 -19.28 -19.34
CA PRO A 82 -3.18 -17.95 -19.20
C PRO A 82 -3.91 -17.63 -20.50
N LYS A 83 -5.00 -16.87 -20.44
CA LYS A 83 -5.68 -16.41 -21.65
C LYS A 83 -4.69 -15.65 -22.53
N GLY A 84 -4.60 -15.96 -23.83
CA GLY A 84 -3.70 -15.30 -24.78
C GLY A 84 -2.36 -16.00 -25.08
N LEU A 85 -1.95 -17.01 -24.29
CA LEU A 85 -0.71 -17.75 -24.59
C LEU A 85 -0.80 -18.55 -25.89
N GLU A 86 -1.96 -19.15 -26.17
CA GLU A 86 -2.20 -19.92 -27.39
C GLU A 86 -2.11 -19.04 -28.65
N GLN A 87 -2.60 -17.79 -28.58
CA GLN A 87 -2.46 -16.80 -29.67
C GLN A 87 -1.00 -16.37 -29.86
N ALA A 88 -0.25 -16.18 -28.77
CA ALA A 88 1.17 -15.83 -28.84
C ALA A 88 2.05 -16.97 -29.38
N GLN A 89 1.63 -18.23 -29.20
CA GLN A 89 2.32 -19.41 -29.74
C GLN A 89 1.95 -19.65 -31.21
N SER A 90 0.67 -19.50 -31.58
CA SER A 90 0.21 -19.66 -32.97
C SER A 90 0.78 -18.61 -33.92
N ASN A 91 1.08 -17.39 -33.45
CA ASN A 91 1.67 -16.33 -34.28
C ASN A 91 3.20 -16.46 -34.46
N LYS A 92 3.80 -17.54 -33.95
CA LYS A 92 5.24 -17.86 -34.12
C LYS A 92 5.49 -18.97 -35.14
N GLU A 93 4.45 -19.59 -35.69
CA GLU A 93 4.50 -20.48 -36.85
C GLU A 93 4.33 -19.69 -38.15
#